data_AF-A0A520BMX1-F1
#
_entry.id   AF-A0A520BMX1-F1
#
_cell.length_a   1.000
_cell.length_b   1.000
_cell.length_c   1.000
_cell.angle_alpha   90.00
_cell.angle_beta   90.00
_cell.angle_gamma   90.00
#
_symmetry.space_group_name_H-M   'P 1'
#
loop_
_entity.id
_entity.type
_entity.pdbx_description
1 polymer ?
#
loop_
_entity_poly.entity_id
_entity_poly.type
_entity_poly.pdbx_seq_one_letter_code
_entity_poly.pdbx_strand_id
1 'polypeptide(L)' 'MKLYQKSKTTFKLVTYKNKANALTELKRFDEALENYGMAINLDPEDASLLCNAATVLEALERFDEALQ' A
#
# COMPACT_ATOMS: atom_id res chain seq x y z
N MET A 1 -27.13 -1.31 -5.03
CA MET A 1 -25.90 -1.90 -5.64
C MET A 1 -24.62 -1.08 -5.38
N LYS A 2 -24.60 0.26 -5.48
CA LYS A 2 -23.38 1.07 -5.24
C LYS A 2 -22.73 0.91 -3.84
N LEU A 3 -23.54 0.74 -2.78
CA LEU A 3 -23.05 0.54 -1.40
C LEU A 3 -22.29 -0.79 -1.22
N TYR A 4 -22.73 -1.84 -1.92
CA TYR A 4 -22.11 -3.17 -1.86
C TYR A 4 -20.73 -3.18 -2.55
N GLN A 5 -20.61 -2.52 -3.70
CA GLN A 5 -19.34 -2.35 -4.40
C GLN A 5 -18.35 -1.53 -3.55
N LYS A 6 -18.83 -0.43 -2.94
CA LYS A 6 -18.02 0.42 -2.06
C LYS A 6 -17.48 -0.36 -0.85
N SER A 7 -18.34 -1.14 -0.18
CA SER A 7 -17.93 -2.00 0.95
C SER A 7 -16.87 -3.03 0.55
N LYS A 8 -17.01 -3.66 -0.63
CA LYS A 8 -16.03 -4.62 -1.15
C LYS A 8 -14.68 -3.96 -1.47
N THR A 9 -14.69 -2.76 -2.03
CA THR A 9 -13.48 -1.96 -2.30
C THR A 9 -12.79 -1.55 -1.00
N THR A 10 -13.54 -1.06 0.00
CA THR A 10 -12.99 -0.69 1.31
C THR A 10 -12.38 -1.89 2.02
N PHE A 11 -13.02 -3.06 1.97
CA PHE A 11 -12.46 -4.26 2.59
C PHE A 11 -11.15 -4.70 1.92
N LYS A 12 -11.09 -4.68 0.59
CA LYS A 12 -9.86 -4.98 -0.16
C LYS A 12 -8.73 -4.01 0.17
N LEU A 13 -9.03 -2.71 0.20
CA LEU A 13 -8.06 -1.66 0.55
C LEU A 13 -7.45 -1.91 1.93
N VAL A 14 -8.29 -2.12 2.94
CA VAL A 14 -7.82 -2.38 4.31
C VAL A 14 -7.00 -3.67 4.37
N THR A 15 -7.39 -4.70 3.61
CA THR A 15 -6.66 -5.97 3.55
C THR A 15 -5.26 -5.78 2.96
N TYR A 16 -5.14 -5.11 1.82
CA TYR A 16 -3.86 -4.83 1.17
C TYR A 16 -2.96 -3.97 2.06
N LYS A 17 -3.51 -2.90 2.65
CA LYS A 17 -2.79 -2.04 3.61
C LYS A 17 -2.22 -2.83 4.78
N ASN A 18 -3.06 -3.61 5.47
CA ASN A 18 -2.63 -4.36 6.65
C ASN A 18 -1.57 -5.43 6.29
N LYS A 19 -1.72 -6.08 5.13
CA LYS A 19 -0.73 -7.03 4.64
C LYS A 19 0.60 -6.34 4.30
N ALA A 20 0.57 -5.18 3.65
CA ALA A 20 1.76 -4.38 3.35
C ALA A 20 2.50 -3.96 4.63
N ASN A 21 1.78 -3.48 5.64
CA ASN A 21 2.36 -3.16 6.95
C ASN A 21 3.04 -4.38 7.58
N ALA A 22 2.36 -5.54 7.61
CA ALA A 22 2.95 -6.76 8.16
C ALA A 22 4.20 -7.22 7.40
N LEU A 23 4.20 -7.10 6.07
CA LEU A 23 5.37 -7.43 5.24
C LEU A 23 6.53 -6.47 5.47
N THR A 24 6.24 -5.19 5.73
CA THR A 24 7.23 -4.17 6.10
C THR A 24 7.95 -4.54 7.39
N GLU A 25 7.19 -4.92 8.43
CA GLU A 25 7.75 -5.40 9.71
C GLU A 25 8.60 -6.68 9.53
N LEU A 26 8.22 -7.53 8.58
CA LEU A 26 8.99 -8.73 8.21
C LEU A 26 10.17 -8.45 7.28
N LYS A 27 10.45 -7.18 6.94
CA LYS A 27 11.49 -6.75 5.98
C LYS A 27 11.35 -7.36 4.58
N ARG A 28 10.14 -7.79 4.21
CA ARG A 28 9.80 -8.30 2.87
C ARG A 28 9.33 -7.14 2.01
N PHE A 29 10.25 -6.22 1.74
CA PHE A 29 9.91 -4.89 1.23
C PHE A 29 9.30 -4.89 -0.18
N ASP A 30 9.79 -5.72 -1.10
CA ASP A 30 9.22 -5.79 -2.46
C ASP A 30 7.73 -6.22 -2.44
N GLU A 31 7.41 -7.23 -1.62
CA GLU A 31 6.02 -7.68 -1.46
C GLU A 31 5.17 -6.63 -0.71
N ALA A 32 5.77 -5.89 0.21
CA ALA A 32 5.09 -4.78 0.87
C ALA A 32 4.70 -3.70 -0.14
N LEU A 33 5.61 -3.32 -1.05
CA LEU A 33 5.36 -2.35 -2.11
C LEU A 33 4.30 -2.81 -3.09
N GLU A 34 4.30 -4.09 -3.48
CA GLU A 34 3.24 -4.66 -4.32
C GLU A 34 1.86 -4.50 -3.64
N ASN A 35 1.77 -4.79 -2.35
CA ASN A 35 0.51 -4.67 -1.61
C ASN A 35 0.11 -3.20 -1.38
N TYR A 36 1.06 -2.29 -1.13
CA TYR A 36 0.76 -0.85 -1.10
C TYR A 36 0.27 -0.35 -2.46
N GLY A 37 0.89 -0.78 -3.57
CA GLY A 37 0.45 -0.43 -4.92
C GLY A 37 -0.99 -0.90 -5.21
N MET A 38 -1.35 -2.10 -4.76
CA MET A 38 -2.74 -2.59 -4.86
C MET A 38 -3.71 -1.74 -4.02
N ALA A 39 -3.31 -1.27 -2.84
CA ALA A 39 -4.13 -0.39 -2.02
C ALA A 39 -4.27 1.02 -2.63
N ILE A 40 -3.18 1.60 -3.15
CA ILE A 40 -3.13 2.91 -3.82
C ILE A 40 -3.99 2.90 -5.08
N ASN A 41 -3.98 1.81 -5.85
CA ASN A 41 -4.87 1.67 -7.02
C ASN A 41 -6.36 1.70 -6.65
N LEU A 42 -6.72 1.39 -5.39
CA LEU A 42 -8.09 1.45 -4.90
C LEU A 42 -8.44 2.80 -4.27
N ASP A 43 -7.45 3.49 -3.69
CA ASP A 43 -7.57 4.83 -3.13
C ASP A 43 -6.26 5.63 -3.32
N PRO A 44 -6.10 6.30 -4.46
CA PRO A 44 -4.87 7.01 -4.78
C PRO A 44 -4.69 8.30 -3.98
N GLU A 45 -5.72 8.76 -3.27
CA GLU A 45 -5.70 9.98 -2.45
C GLU A 45 -5.39 9.68 -0.97
N ASP A 46 -5.27 8.41 -0.58
CA ASP A 46 -4.90 8.03 0.78
C ASP A 46 -3.40 8.28 1.03
N ALA A 47 -3.11 9.47 1.56
CA ALA A 47 -1.78 9.90 1.93
C ALA A 47 -1.06 8.92 2.87
N SER A 48 -1.79 8.15 3.70
CA SER A 48 -1.17 7.17 4.59
C SER A 48 -0.52 6.00 3.82
N LEU A 49 -1.13 5.57 2.71
CA LEU A 49 -0.58 4.54 1.85
C LEU A 49 0.69 5.02 1.15
N LEU A 50 0.65 6.25 0.63
CA LEU A 50 1.79 6.88 -0.06
C LEU A 50 2.97 7.07 0.90
N CYS A 51 2.72 7.62 2.09
CA CYS A 51 3.76 7.80 3.11
C CYS A 51 4.37 6.46 3.53
N ASN A 52 3.55 5.44 3.78
CA ASN A 52 4.08 4.14 4.19
C ASN A 52 4.88 3.46 3.07
N ALA A 53 4.44 3.56 1.83
CA ALA A 53 5.20 3.04 0.69
C ALA A 53 6.54 3.77 0.53
N ALA A 54 6.56 5.10 0.71
CA ALA A 54 7.79 5.89 0.70
C ALA A 54 8.76 5.46 1.81
N THR A 55 8.28 5.20 3.03
CA THR A 55 9.11 4.67 4.12
C THR A 55 9.73 3.31 3.76
N VAL A 56 8.99 2.45 3.06
CA VAL A 56 9.51 1.16 2.59
C VAL A 56 10.58 1.33 1.50
N LEU A 57 10.40 2.28 0.59
CA LEU A 57 11.38 2.60 -0.44
C LEU A 57 12.66 3.18 0.14
N GLU A 58 12.54 4.04 1.15
CA GLU A 58 13.67 4.56 1.94
C GLU A 58 14.42 3.40 2.63
N ALA A 59 13.70 2.46 3.24
CA ALA A 59 14.30 1.29 3.89
C ALA A 59 15.01 0.33 2.91
N LEU A 60 14.67 0.38 1.61
CA LEU A 60 15.35 -0.36 0.55
C LEU A 60 16.56 0.38 -0.03
N GLU A 61 16.85 1.62 0.41
CA GLU A 61 17.81 2.54 -0.23
C GLU A 61 17.51 2.77 -1.73
N ARG A 62 16.28 2.45 -2.19
CA ARG A 62 15.81 2.61 -3.58
C ARG A 62 15.11 3.95 -3.72
N PHE A 63 15.85 5.02 -3.48
CA PHE A 63 15.34 6.39 -3.55
C PHE A 63 14.74 6.75 -4.93
N ASP A 64 15.21 6.11 -6.00
CA ASP A 64 14.79 6.39 -7.38
C ASP A 64 13.34 5.97 -7.69
N GLU A 65 12.78 5.00 -6.96
CA GLU A 65 11.41 4.51 -7.16
C GLU A 65 10.36 5.25 -6.30
N ALA A 66 10.80 6.06 -5.32
CA ALA A 66 9.90 6.86 -4.48
C ALA A 66 9.40 8.15 -5.16
N LEU A 67 9.99 8.51 -6.31
CA LEU A 67 9.75 9.77 -7.01
C LEU A 67 8.90 9.63 -8.29
N GLN A 68 8.53 8.40 -8.69
CA GLN A 68 7.68 8.12 -9.87
C GLN A 68 6.21 8.00 -9.51
#